data_AF-A0A8D8G889-F1
#
_entry.id   AF-A0A8D8G889-F1
#
_cell.length_a   1.000
_cell.length_b   1.000
_cell.length_c   1.000
_cell.angle_alpha   90.00
_cell.angle_beta   90.00
_cell.angle_gamma   90.00
#
_symmetry.space_group_name_H-M   'P 1'
#
loop_
_entity.id
_entity.type
_entity.pdbx_description
1 polymer ?
#
loop_
_entity_poly.entity_id
_entity_poly.type
_entity_poly.pdbx_seq_one_letter_code
_entity_poly.pdbx_strand_id
1 'polypeptide(L)'
;MFASFASELPWAKCEGSWGEHCVDSSAIIAHAGDRNKTVEQAVSSSQIYFLDIVLKEKSQIYDGIGSPDWKLSLWLLLAWAVIFLILVRGVRSSGKAAYFLAIFPYVVLLIILIRALTLEGAIDGVIFFVKPQWGELLNPKVCDFIMKVESVTCNLKSKKQKTGSSNILMSCRINTTRCGRKQLRNASFH
;
A
#
# COMPACT_ATOMS: atom_id res chain seq x y z
N MET A 1 3.99 -13.83 -5.86
CA MET A 1 4.14 -13.61 -7.31
C MET A 1 3.93 -14.91 -8.10
N PHE A 2 4.60 -16.01 -7.77
CA PHE A 2 4.45 -17.27 -8.52
C PHE A 2 3.04 -17.85 -8.54
N ALA A 3 2.29 -17.74 -7.43
CA ALA A 3 0.90 -18.17 -7.36
C ALA A 3 -0.06 -17.37 -8.28
N SER A 4 0.36 -16.21 -8.77
CA SER A 4 -0.43 -15.38 -9.70
C SER A 4 -0.34 -15.84 -11.16
N PHE A 5 0.58 -16.76 -11.50
CA PHE A 5 0.71 -17.32 -12.85
C PHE A 5 -0.14 -18.58 -13.08
N ALA A 6 -0.85 -19.06 -12.06
CA ALA A 6 -1.79 -20.15 -12.22
C ALA A 6 -2.96 -19.73 -13.13
N SER A 7 -3.46 -20.67 -13.94
CA SER A 7 -4.60 -20.44 -14.85
C SER A 7 -5.88 -20.10 -14.10
N GLU A 8 -6.07 -20.68 -12.91
CA GLU A 8 -7.07 -20.23 -11.95
C GLU A 8 -6.35 -19.64 -10.72
N LEU A 9 -6.77 -18.44 -10.30
CA LEU A 9 -6.18 -17.78 -9.15
C LEU A 9 -6.69 -18.47 -7.88
N PRO A 10 -5.81 -18.93 -6.98
CA PRO A 10 -6.22 -19.74 -5.83
C PRO A 10 -7.02 -18.96 -4.78
N TRP A 11 -7.02 -17.63 -4.84
CA TRP A 11 -7.84 -16.75 -3.99
C TRP A 11 -9.13 -16.27 -4.66
N ALA A 12 -9.45 -16.74 -5.87
CA ALA A 12 -10.68 -16.34 -6.56
C ALA A 12 -11.90 -17.13 -6.07
N LYS A 13 -11.69 -18.42 -5.74
CA LYS A 13 -12.73 -19.35 -5.30
C LYS A 13 -12.48 -19.85 -3.87
N CYS A 14 -13.55 -20.24 -3.18
CA CYS A 14 -13.54 -20.89 -1.89
C CYS A 14 -13.22 -22.38 -2.07
N GLU A 15 -12.24 -22.87 -1.31
CA GLU A 15 -11.92 -24.29 -1.22
C GLU A 15 -12.79 -24.96 -0.13
N GLY A 16 -13.11 -26.24 -0.28
CA GLY A 16 -13.97 -26.96 0.67
C GLY A 16 -13.44 -26.99 2.11
N SER A 17 -12.14 -26.74 2.31
CA SER A 17 -11.49 -26.66 3.63
C SER A 17 -11.70 -25.34 4.38
N TRP A 18 -12.19 -24.29 3.71
CA TRP A 18 -12.26 -22.92 4.28
C TRP A 18 -13.60 -22.60 4.98
N GLY A 19 -14.44 -23.61 5.18
CA GLY A 19 -15.69 -23.52 5.94
C GLY A 19 -16.82 -22.82 5.18
N GLU A 20 -18.02 -22.84 5.78
CA GLU A 20 -19.25 -22.32 5.16
C GLU A 20 -19.34 -20.79 5.11
N HIS A 21 -18.41 -20.09 5.77
CA HIS A 21 -18.39 -18.62 5.86
C HIS A 21 -17.56 -17.95 4.76
N CYS A 22 -17.00 -18.73 3.84
CA CYS A 22 -16.20 -18.21 2.74
C CYS A 22 -17.10 -17.66 1.61
N VAL A 23 -16.79 -16.46 1.12
CA VAL A 23 -17.49 -15.83 -0.01
C VAL A 23 -16.57 -15.70 -1.21
N ASP A 24 -17.00 -16.26 -2.36
CA ASP A 24 -16.31 -16.16 -3.64
C ASP A 24 -16.35 -14.73 -4.20
N SER A 25 -15.34 -14.39 -5.01
CA SER A 25 -15.26 -13.07 -5.66
C SER A 25 -16.44 -12.76 -6.59
N SER A 26 -17.19 -13.77 -7.02
CA SER A 26 -18.37 -13.65 -7.90
C SER A 26 -19.73 -13.79 -7.18
N ALA A 27 -19.76 -14.10 -5.88
CA ALA A 27 -20.96 -14.60 -5.20
C ALA A 27 -21.97 -13.53 -4.72
N ILE A 28 -21.82 -12.26 -5.10
CA ILE A 28 -22.74 -11.18 -4.66
C ILE A 28 -24.20 -11.42 -5.13
N ILE A 29 -24.42 -12.25 -6.17
CA ILE A 29 -25.77 -12.49 -6.73
C ILE A 29 -26.46 -13.72 -6.09
N ALA A 30 -25.75 -14.67 -5.49
CA ALA A 30 -26.32 -15.96 -5.07
C ALA A 30 -27.04 -15.93 -3.69
N HIS A 31 -26.76 -14.95 -2.84
CA HIS A 31 -27.34 -14.86 -1.49
C HIS A 31 -28.53 -13.90 -1.37
N ALA A 32 -28.94 -13.24 -2.46
CA ALA A 32 -30.13 -12.37 -2.47
C ALA A 32 -31.45 -13.13 -2.24
N GLY A 33 -31.43 -14.47 -2.31
CA GLY A 33 -32.57 -15.35 -2.05
C GLY A 33 -32.68 -15.92 -0.64
N ASP A 34 -31.68 -15.76 0.23
CA ASP A 34 -31.66 -16.43 1.55
C ASP A 34 -31.42 -15.42 2.68
N ARG A 35 -32.50 -14.72 3.05
CA ARG A 35 -32.53 -13.58 3.99
C ARG A 35 -32.23 -13.93 5.47
N ASN A 36 -31.70 -15.12 5.77
CA ASN A 36 -31.50 -15.59 7.15
C ASN A 36 -30.09 -16.06 7.50
N LYS A 37 -29.09 -15.91 6.62
CA LYS A 37 -27.69 -16.14 7.00
C LYS A 37 -27.01 -14.83 7.40
N THR A 38 -26.55 -14.79 8.65
CA THR A 38 -25.82 -13.70 9.30
C THR A 38 -24.65 -13.23 8.43
N VAL A 39 -24.81 -12.06 7.81
CA VAL A 39 -23.78 -11.34 7.03
C VAL A 39 -22.58 -10.93 7.90
N GLU A 40 -22.69 -11.03 9.23
CA GLU A 40 -21.67 -10.55 10.17
C GLU A 40 -20.39 -11.38 10.25
N GLN A 41 -20.33 -12.57 9.62
CA GLN A 41 -19.12 -13.42 9.65
C GLN A 41 -18.66 -13.89 8.27
N ALA A 42 -19.19 -13.31 7.19
CA ALA A 42 -18.76 -13.65 5.83
C ALA A 42 -17.33 -13.14 5.57
N VAL A 43 -16.41 -14.05 5.25
CA VAL A 43 -15.00 -13.73 4.98
C VAL A 43 -14.71 -13.98 3.49
N SER A 44 -14.00 -13.04 2.85
CA SER A 44 -13.59 -13.22 1.45
C SER A 44 -12.61 -14.39 1.32
N SER A 45 -12.74 -15.18 0.25
CA SER A 45 -11.77 -16.22 -0.14
C SER A 45 -10.31 -15.73 -0.14
N SER A 46 -10.09 -14.47 -0.55
CA SER A 46 -8.75 -13.86 -0.56
C SER A 46 -8.16 -13.61 0.83
N GLN A 47 -9.00 -13.29 1.80
CA GLN A 47 -8.58 -13.05 3.18
C GLN A 47 -8.17 -14.37 3.84
N ILE A 48 -8.97 -15.44 3.68
CA ILE A 48 -8.65 -16.77 4.21
C ILE A 48 -7.36 -17.31 3.57
N TYR A 49 -7.23 -17.20 2.24
CA TYR A 49 -6.02 -17.59 1.54
C TYR A 49 -4.75 -16.90 2.09
N PHE A 50 -4.85 -15.60 2.40
CA PHE A 50 -3.73 -14.84 2.94
C PHE A 50 -3.37 -15.29 4.37
N LEU A 51 -4.35 -15.50 5.24
CA LEU A 51 -4.12 -15.87 6.63
C LEU A 51 -3.64 -17.33 6.77
N ASP A 52 -4.29 -18.27 6.08
CA ASP A 52 -4.04 -19.70 6.28
C ASP A 52 -2.89 -20.22 5.42
N ILE A 53 -2.75 -19.76 4.17
CA ILE A 53 -1.78 -20.32 3.22
C ILE A 53 -0.52 -19.48 3.13
N VAL A 54 -0.65 -18.16 3.16
CA VAL A 54 0.51 -17.25 3.04
C VAL A 54 1.16 -17.01 4.39
N LEU A 55 0.38 -16.59 5.40
CA LEU A 55 0.90 -16.30 6.74
C LEU A 55 0.99 -17.55 7.64
N LYS A 56 0.13 -18.55 7.40
CA LYS A 56 -0.03 -19.73 8.27
C LYS A 56 -0.22 -19.37 9.73
N GLU A 57 -1.12 -18.42 9.98
CA GLU A 57 -1.44 -18.02 11.34
C GLU A 57 -2.02 -19.22 12.10
N LYS A 58 -1.31 -19.69 13.12
CA LYS A 58 -1.83 -20.74 13.99
C LYS A 58 -2.91 -20.14 14.89
N SER A 59 -4.03 -20.84 15.04
CA SER A 59 -5.18 -20.42 15.84
C SER A 59 -4.91 -20.28 17.35
N GLN A 60 -3.71 -20.64 17.83
CA GLN A 60 -3.36 -20.59 19.25
C GLN A 60 -2.02 -19.88 19.47
N ILE A 61 -2.08 -18.76 20.21
CA ILE A 61 -0.94 -17.91 20.58
C ILE A 61 0.01 -18.61 21.59
N TYR A 62 -0.46 -19.66 22.27
CA TYR A 62 0.29 -20.35 23.33
C TYR A 62 1.49 -21.16 22.85
N ASP A 63 1.55 -21.51 21.56
CA ASP A 63 2.59 -22.37 20.98
C ASP A 63 3.86 -21.59 20.54
N GLY A 64 3.98 -20.33 20.97
CA GLY A 64 5.05 -19.44 20.59
C GLY A 64 4.96 -19.02 19.12
N ILE A 65 5.81 -18.06 18.74
CA ILE A 65 5.99 -17.68 17.34
C ILE A 65 6.56 -18.92 16.66
N GLY A 66 5.72 -19.68 15.94
CA GLY A 66 6.10 -20.95 15.34
C GLY A 66 7.35 -20.84 14.44
N SER A 67 7.88 -21.99 14.03
CA SER A 67 9.04 -22.03 13.13
C SER A 67 8.75 -21.25 11.83
N PRO A 68 9.66 -20.37 11.37
CA PRO A 68 9.46 -19.62 10.15
C PRO A 68 9.35 -20.55 8.94
N ASP A 69 8.44 -20.21 8.03
CA ASP A 69 8.23 -20.96 6.81
C ASP A 69 9.46 -20.94 5.90
N TRP A 70 10.04 -22.12 5.65
CA TRP A 70 11.23 -22.25 4.80
C TRP A 70 11.06 -21.66 3.41
N LYS A 71 9.86 -21.78 2.81
CA LYS A 71 9.54 -21.20 1.50
C LYS A 71 9.65 -19.67 1.53
N LEU A 72 9.09 -19.02 2.55
CA LEU A 72 9.14 -17.56 2.72
C LEU A 72 10.58 -17.10 2.99
N SER A 73 11.31 -17.79 3.86
CA SER A 73 12.71 -17.50 4.16
C SER A 73 13.61 -17.61 2.92
N LEU A 74 13.37 -18.59 2.04
CA LEU A 74 14.11 -18.74 0.79
C LEU A 74 13.88 -17.57 -0.17
N TRP A 75 12.63 -17.12 -0.33
CA TRP A 75 12.32 -15.94 -1.14
C TRP A 75 12.94 -14.66 -0.57
N LEU A 76 12.98 -14.52 0.76
CA LEU A 76 13.62 -13.41 1.44
C LEU A 76 15.14 -13.40 1.19
N LEU A 77 15.79 -14.56 1.29
CA LEU A 77 17.22 -14.71 1.01
C LEU A 77 17.53 -14.36 -0.46
N LEU A 78 16.68 -14.78 -1.39
CA LEU A 78 16.82 -14.46 -2.81
C LEU A 78 16.69 -12.95 -3.06
N ALA A 79 15.71 -12.28 -2.44
CA ALA A 79 15.56 -10.83 -2.54
C ALA A 79 16.80 -10.09 -2.00
N TRP A 80 17.33 -10.54 -0.85
CA TRP A 80 18.54 -9.98 -0.25
C TRP A 80 19.77 -10.20 -1.13
N ALA A 81 19.91 -11.39 -1.72
CA ALA A 81 20.98 -11.70 -2.66
C ALA A 81 20.92 -10.81 -3.91
N VAL A 82 19.73 -10.53 -4.45
CA VAL A 82 19.54 -9.60 -5.59
C VAL A 82 19.97 -8.18 -5.21
N ILE A 83 19.59 -7.69 -4.03
CA ILE A 83 20.02 -6.37 -3.53
C ILE A 83 21.55 -6.33 -3.43
N PHE A 84 22.16 -7.36 -2.84
CA PHE A 84 23.61 -7.46 -2.72
C PHE A 84 24.30 -7.48 -4.09
N LEU A 85 23.77 -8.23 -5.06
CA LEU A 85 24.25 -8.28 -6.44
C LEU A 85 24.21 -6.91 -7.13
N ILE A 86 23.14 -6.14 -6.94
CA ILE A 86 22.99 -4.79 -7.49
C ILE A 86 24.01 -3.83 -6.87
N LEU A 87 24.27 -3.96 -5.55
CA LEU A 87 25.24 -3.14 -4.84
C LEU A 87 26.68 -3.46 -5.26
N VAL A 88 27.04 -4.75 -5.35
CA VAL A 88 28.41 -5.21 -5.66
C VAL A 88 28.79 -4.96 -7.12
N ARG A 89 27.85 -5.08 -8.08
CA ARG A 89 28.10 -4.74 -9.50
C ARG A 89 28.31 -3.23 -9.75
N GLY A 90 28.20 -2.42 -8.71
CA GLY A 90 28.57 -1.01 -8.71
C GLY A 90 27.46 -0.07 -9.22
N VAL A 91 27.41 1.10 -8.59
CA VAL A 91 26.44 2.18 -8.86
C VAL A 91 26.41 2.66 -10.32
N ARG A 92 27.48 2.46 -11.10
CA ARG A 92 27.51 2.83 -12.53
C ARG A 92 26.64 1.91 -13.41
N SER A 93 26.54 0.62 -13.08
CA SER A 93 25.65 -0.31 -13.79
C SER A 93 24.24 -0.29 -13.20
N SER A 94 24.12 -0.08 -11.88
CA SER A 94 22.85 0.05 -11.18
C SER A 94 21.97 1.19 -11.71
N GLY A 95 22.56 2.26 -12.27
CA GLY A 95 21.81 3.34 -12.91
C GLY A 95 20.87 2.82 -14.01
N LYS A 96 21.37 1.95 -14.89
CA LYS A 96 20.59 1.35 -15.99
C LYS A 96 19.39 0.56 -15.47
N ALA A 97 19.61 -0.35 -14.51
CA ALA A 97 18.53 -1.12 -13.89
C ALA A 97 17.52 -0.22 -13.15
N ALA A 98 18.00 0.81 -12.46
CA ALA A 98 17.15 1.77 -11.75
C ALA A 98 16.25 2.58 -12.70
N TYR A 99 16.70 2.91 -13.92
CA TYR A 99 15.83 3.55 -14.92
C TYR A 99 14.64 2.66 -15.27
N PHE A 100 14.85 1.35 -15.44
CA PHE A 100 13.75 0.42 -15.69
C PHE A 100 12.81 0.29 -14.48
N LEU A 101 13.34 0.15 -13.27
CA LEU A 101 12.54 0.09 -12.03
C LEU A 101 11.78 1.40 -11.76
N ALA A 102 12.30 2.55 -12.20
CA ALA A 102 11.63 3.84 -12.05
C ALA A 102 10.50 4.02 -13.06
N ILE A 103 10.65 3.51 -14.29
CA ILE A 103 9.63 3.62 -15.35
C ILE A 103 8.51 2.58 -15.17
N PHE A 104 8.87 1.36 -14.75
CA PHE A 104 7.93 0.26 -14.55
C PHE A 104 6.67 0.61 -13.73
N PRO A 105 6.75 1.25 -12.54
CA PRO A 105 5.56 1.60 -11.77
C PRO A 105 4.64 2.57 -12.53
N TYR A 106 5.16 3.50 -13.34
CA TYR A 106 4.32 4.38 -14.14
C TYR A 106 3.56 3.62 -15.23
N VAL A 107 4.20 2.64 -15.88
CA VAL A 107 3.56 1.79 -16.89
C VAL A 107 2.46 0.94 -16.25
N VAL A 108 2.74 0.30 -15.11
CA VAL A 108 1.76 -0.51 -14.36
C VAL A 108 0.59 0.36 -13.88
N LEU A 109 0.85 1.55 -13.35
CA LEU A 109 -0.19 2.49 -12.95
C LEU A 109 -1.07 2.90 -14.12
N LEU A 110 -0.49 3.15 -15.29
CA LEU A 110 -1.25 3.48 -16.50
C LEU A 110 -2.18 2.32 -16.91
N ILE A 111 -1.67 1.09 -16.91
CA ILE A 111 -2.47 -0.10 -17.27
C ILE A 111 -3.60 -0.32 -16.26
N ILE A 112 -3.31 -0.24 -14.96
CA ILE A 112 -4.31 -0.37 -13.90
C ILE A 112 -5.36 0.73 -14.01
N LEU A 113 -4.96 1.97 -14.32
CA LEU A 113 -5.88 3.09 -14.52
C LEU A 113 -6.84 2.82 -15.68
N ILE A 114 -6.32 2.40 -16.84
CA ILE A 114 -7.16 2.08 -18.00
C ILE A 114 -8.14 0.95 -17.66
N ARG A 115 -7.67 -0.12 -17.01
CA ARG A 115 -8.51 -1.24 -16.57
C ARG A 115 -9.57 -0.81 -15.57
N ALA A 116 -9.21 0.03 -14.60
CA ALA A 116 -10.14 0.57 -13.62
C ALA A 116 -11.25 1.39 -14.30
N LEU A 117 -10.89 2.28 -15.24
CA LEU A 117 -11.87 3.10 -15.99
C LEU A 117 -12.75 2.28 -16.94
N THR A 118 -12.29 1.10 -17.36
CA THR A 118 -13.05 0.18 -18.24
C THR A 118 -14.09 -0.62 -17.46
N LEU A 119 -14.02 -0.68 -16.12
CA LEU A 119 -15.02 -1.36 -15.30
C LEU A 119 -16.25 -0.46 -15.10
N GLU A 120 -17.44 -1.01 -15.29
CA GLU A 120 -18.70 -0.31 -15.00
C GLU A 120 -18.77 0.07 -13.52
N GLY A 121 -19.11 1.33 -13.21
CA GLY A 121 -19.13 1.86 -11.83
C GLY A 121 -17.82 2.49 -11.33
N ALA A 122 -16.76 2.57 -12.14
CA ALA A 122 -15.50 3.18 -11.74
C ALA A 122 -15.59 4.68 -11.38
N ILE A 123 -16.56 5.38 -11.97
CA ILE A 123 -16.78 6.82 -11.78
C ILE A 123 -17.13 7.13 -10.32
N ASP A 124 -17.92 6.28 -9.64
CA ASP A 124 -18.29 6.49 -8.24
C ASP A 124 -17.09 6.37 -7.31
N GLY A 125 -16.17 5.43 -7.58
CA GLY A 125 -14.90 5.30 -6.87
C GLY A 125 -14.00 6.53 -7.03
N VAL A 126 -13.93 7.09 -8.26
CA VAL A 126 -13.18 8.32 -8.53
C VAL A 126 -13.81 9.53 -7.84
N ILE A 127 -15.14 9.66 -7.88
CA ILE A 127 -15.85 10.77 -7.21
C ILE A 127 -15.64 10.71 -5.70
N PHE A 128 -15.67 9.51 -5.10
CA PHE A 128 -15.38 9.34 -3.68
C PHE A 128 -13.95 9.75 -3.33
N PHE A 129 -12.97 9.39 -4.15
CA PHE A 129 -11.56 9.80 -3.95
C PHE A 129 -11.36 11.31 -4.09
N VAL A 130 -12.04 11.94 -5.06
CA VAL A 130 -11.83 13.35 -5.39
C VAL A 130 -12.60 14.28 -4.45
N LYS A 131 -13.71 13.85 -3.82
CA LYS A 131 -14.48 14.69 -2.88
C LYS A 131 -13.70 14.92 -1.57
N PRO A 132 -13.07 16.11 -1.38
CA PRO A 132 -12.30 16.37 -0.19
C PRO A 132 -13.23 16.83 0.94
N GLN A 133 -13.18 16.15 2.08
CA GLN A 133 -13.82 16.57 3.32
C GLN A 133 -12.96 17.68 3.97
N TRP A 134 -13.19 18.94 3.58
CA TRP A 134 -12.36 20.08 4.01
C TRP A 134 -12.32 20.28 5.54
N GLY A 135 -13.31 19.76 6.27
CA GLY A 135 -13.35 19.78 7.74
C GLY A 135 -12.29 18.91 8.42
N GLU A 136 -11.85 17.82 7.78
CA GLU A 136 -10.87 16.91 8.37
C GLU A 136 -9.41 17.36 8.17
N LEU A 137 -9.15 18.22 7.19
CA LEU A 137 -7.80 18.74 6.88
C LEU A 137 -7.27 19.71 7.96
N LEU A 138 -8.15 20.23 8.81
CA LEU A 138 -7.81 21.11 9.94
C LEU A 138 -7.42 20.32 11.21
N ASN A 139 -7.53 18.99 11.19
CA ASN A 139 -7.12 18.17 12.32
C ASN A 139 -5.61 18.29 12.57
N PRO A 140 -5.17 18.44 13.83
CA PRO A 140 -3.76 18.61 14.18
C PRO A 140 -2.90 17.42 13.71
N LYS A 141 -3.47 16.21 13.67
CA LYS A 141 -2.81 15.00 13.16
C LYS A 141 -2.46 15.08 11.66
N VAL A 142 -3.31 15.74 10.85
CA VAL A 142 -3.09 15.87 9.40
C VAL A 142 -2.05 16.94 9.10
N CYS A 143 -2.07 18.07 9.82
CA CYS A 143 -1.02 19.11 9.68
C CYS A 143 0.36 18.59 10.13
N ASP A 144 0.45 17.77 11.18
CA ASP A 144 1.72 17.15 11.59
C ASP A 144 2.25 16.15 10.54
N PHE A 145 1.37 15.33 9.95
CA PHE A 145 1.76 14.41 8.87
C PHE A 145 2.31 15.17 7.65
N ILE A 146 1.62 16.23 7.22
CA ILE A 146 2.08 17.08 6.10
C ILE A 146 3.45 17.68 6.41
N MET A 147 3.65 18.19 7.63
CA MET A 147 4.91 18.76 8.07
C MET A 147 6.05 17.72 8.09
N LYS A 148 5.75 16.48 8.52
CA LYS A 148 6.71 15.38 8.51
C LYS A 148 7.17 15.03 7.10
N VAL A 149 6.23 14.94 6.15
CA VAL A 149 6.52 14.63 4.74
C VAL A 149 7.36 15.73 4.09
N GLU A 150 7.06 17.01 4.35
CA GLU A 150 7.87 18.12 3.84
C GLU A 150 9.29 18.12 4.41
N SER A 151 9.45 17.83 5.71
CA SER A 151 10.77 17.76 6.35
C SER A 151 11.65 16.62 5.80
N VAL A 152 11.04 15.45 5.51
CA VAL A 152 11.74 14.31 4.89
C VAL A 152 12.12 14.61 3.44
N THR A 153 11.20 15.18 2.66
CA THR A 153 11.45 15.56 1.26
C THR A 153 12.56 16.60 1.15
N CYS A 154 12.57 17.57 2.07
CA CYS A 154 13.58 18.61 2.13
C CYS A 154 14.96 18.09 2.55
N ASN A 155 15.02 17.16 3.52
CA ASN A 155 16.27 16.49 3.91
C ASN A 155 16.89 15.69 2.75
N LEU A 156 16.07 14.98 1.97
CA LEU A 156 16.53 14.25 0.79
C LEU A 156 17.09 15.20 -0.29
N LYS A 157 16.47 16.37 -0.46
CA LYS A 157 16.96 17.39 -1.41
C LYS A 157 18.28 18.03 -0.97
N SER A 158 18.47 18.23 0.34
CA SER A 158 19.73 18.73 0.91
C SER A 158 20.92 17.78 0.64
N LYS A 159 20.73 16.46 0.75
CA LYS A 159 21.81 15.50 0.43
C LYS A 159 22.17 15.42 -1.06
N LYS A 160 21.23 15.74 -1.97
CA LYS A 160 21.47 15.70 -3.42
C LYS A 160 22.24 16.93 -3.94
N GLN A 161 22.42 17.96 -3.12
CA GLN A 161 22.92 19.27 -3.53
C GLN A 161 24.11 19.76 -2.69
N LYS A 162 25.07 18.85 -2.43
CA LYS A 162 26.43 19.23 -1.96
C LYS A 162 27.32 19.78 -3.09
N THR A 163 26.71 20.23 -4.19
CA THR A 163 27.34 20.99 -5.28
C THR A 163 26.38 22.12 -5.68
N GLY A 164 26.42 23.24 -4.94
CA GLY A 164 25.89 24.54 -5.37
C GLY A 164 24.39 24.80 -5.17
N SER A 165 24.06 25.66 -4.19
CA SER A 165 23.16 26.82 -4.31
C SER A 165 22.33 27.08 -3.04
N SER A 166 22.58 28.24 -2.41
CA SER A 166 22.02 28.70 -1.12
C SER A 166 20.49 28.95 -1.13
N ASN A 167 19.85 28.96 -2.30
CA ASN A 167 18.45 29.40 -2.45
C ASN A 167 17.38 28.37 -2.04
N ILE A 168 17.72 27.09 -1.88
CA ILE A 168 16.73 26.03 -1.58
C ILE A 168 16.46 25.90 -0.08
N LEU A 169 17.41 26.31 0.78
CA LEU A 169 17.24 26.29 2.23
C LEU A 169 16.17 27.29 2.71
N MET A 170 16.01 28.43 2.03
CA MET A 170 15.01 29.44 2.37
C MET A 170 13.58 29.00 2.05
N SER A 171 13.36 28.26 0.97
CA SER A 171 12.01 27.84 0.56
C SER A 171 11.38 26.82 1.53
N CYS A 172 12.20 25.92 2.09
CA CYS A 172 11.76 24.90 3.03
C CYS A 172 11.33 25.46 4.41
N ARG A 173 11.85 26.63 4.79
CA ARG A 173 11.52 27.31 6.06
C ARG A 173 10.21 28.11 6.01
N ILE A 174 9.72 28.44 4.82
CA ILE A 174 8.53 29.28 4.62
C ILE A 174 7.22 28.46 4.72
N ASN A 175 7.22 27.19 4.29
CA ASN A 175 6.02 26.34 4.40
C ASN A 175 5.76 25.85 5.83
N THR A 176 6.82 25.53 6.59
CA THR A 176 6.75 25.14 8.00
C THR A 176 6.12 26.23 8.88
N THR A 177 6.31 27.50 8.55
CA THR A 177 5.70 28.61 9.30
C THR A 177 4.24 28.89 8.92
N ARG A 178 3.71 28.32 7.82
CA ARG A 178 2.35 28.60 7.34
C ARG A 178 1.29 27.70 7.97
N CYS A 179 1.58 26.42 8.24
CA CYS A 179 0.67 25.53 8.99
C CYS A 179 0.67 25.89 10.49
N GLY A 180 1.85 26.15 11.06
CA GLY A 180 1.99 26.61 12.46
C GLY A 180 1.28 27.95 12.76
N ARG A 181 1.33 28.93 11.84
CA ARG A 181 0.59 30.20 12.02
C ARG A 181 -0.93 30.09 11.83
N LYS A 182 -1.44 29.05 11.17
CA LYS A 182 -2.89 28.82 11.04
C LYS A 182 -3.45 28.10 12.27
N GLN A 183 -2.71 27.16 12.86
CA GLN A 183 -3.07 26.52 14.13
C GLN A 183 -3.11 27.51 15.30
N LEU A 184 -2.09 28.38 15.43
CA LEU A 184 -2.07 29.42 16.48
C LEU A 184 -3.19 30.47 16.35
N ARG A 185 -3.72 30.70 15.14
CA ARG A 185 -4.80 31.67 14.92
C ARG A 185 -6.18 31.09 15.22
N ASN A 186 -6.38 29.78 15.01
CA ASN A 186 -7.62 29.08 15.39
C ASN A 186 -7.68 28.71 16.88
N ALA A 187 -6.54 28.49 17.53
CA ALA A 187 -6.48 28.25 18.98
C ALA A 187 -6.67 29.52 19.84
N SER A 188 -6.69 30.70 19.21
CA SER A 188 -6.91 31.98 19.90
C SER A 188 -8.35 32.50 19.74
N PHE A 189 -9.22 31.73 19.09
CA PHE A 189 -10.62 32.08 18.83
C PHE A 189 -11.62 31.15 19.54
N HIS A 190 -11.17 30.45 20.58
CA HIS A 190 -11.98 29.59 21.44
C HIS A 190 -11.60 29.73 22.90
#